data_AF-A0A822DPV9-F1
#
_entry.id   AF-A0A822DPV9-F1
#
_cell.length_a   1.000
_cell.length_b   1.000
_cell.length_c   1.000
_cell.angle_alpha   90.00
_cell.angle_beta   90.00
_cell.angle_gamma   90.00
#
_symmetry.space_group_name_H-M   'P 1'
#
loop_
_entity.id
_entity.type
_entity.pdbx_description
1 polymer ?
#
loop_
_entity_poly.entity_id
_entity_poly.type
_entity_poly.pdbx_seq_one_letter_code
_entity_poly.pdbx_strand_id
1 'polypeptide(L)'
;DDFLWDWVLSHQELVFARISPEQKLRIVSEFQRRAEIVAVTGSRAKDVPALKCAHLGVAIQSGIEVSKEAGDIILLDNNFSSIIQAIETGRLLSDNLKKVAVYLLPGGSWSQIWPVFFNLWFGMPLALSALWATVFCMLNDVVMSLAVITEKPERDIMSRPPSIHGKDHLLNMKLLIHAYLFVGNLECFTAFFCFCYYWIDNGVPFYSFVFTYEKFGLNGTTPYTMDQLQSMTNVAQSVYYCSMCLFQFFNFFATRTRYTSILQHNPFW
;
A
#
# COMPACT_ATOMS: atom_id res chain seq x y z
N ASP A 1 5.74 32.28 -24.62
CA ASP A 1 4.41 32.83 -24.34
C ASP A 1 3.52 31.73 -23.83
N ASP A 2 3.26 31.74 -22.53
CA ASP A 2 2.44 30.72 -21.86
C ASP A 2 1.02 30.71 -22.39
N PHE A 3 0.50 31.90 -22.70
CA PHE A 3 -0.81 32.11 -23.32
C PHE A 3 -1.00 31.35 -24.64
N LEU A 4 0.03 31.28 -25.49
CA LEU A 4 -0.07 30.53 -26.74
C LEU A 4 -0.22 29.04 -26.47
N TRP A 5 0.53 28.51 -25.51
CA TRP A 5 0.43 27.10 -25.10
C TRP A 5 -0.89 26.80 -24.41
N ASP A 6 -1.43 27.74 -23.61
CA ASP A 6 -2.78 27.62 -23.03
C ASP A 6 -3.83 27.49 -24.14
N TRP A 7 -3.72 28.35 -25.15
CA TRP A 7 -4.64 28.35 -26.28
C TRP A 7 -4.51 27.09 -27.14
N VAL A 8 -3.28 26.65 -27.45
CA VAL A 8 -3.04 25.41 -28.20
C VAL A 8 -3.65 24.23 -27.44
N LEU A 9 -3.34 24.08 -26.15
CA LEU A 9 -3.79 22.95 -25.34
C LEU A 9 -5.28 22.99 -24.98
N SER A 10 -5.98 24.10 -25.28
CA SER A 10 -7.43 24.14 -25.15
C SER A 10 -8.17 23.32 -26.22
N HIS A 11 -7.48 22.97 -27.33
CA HIS A 11 -8.04 22.13 -28.37
C HIS A 11 -7.98 20.65 -28.00
N GLN A 12 -9.05 19.91 -28.28
CA GLN A 12 -9.12 18.46 -28.01
C GLN A 12 -8.20 17.63 -28.91
N GLU A 13 -8.00 18.07 -30.14
CA GLU A 13 -7.20 17.35 -31.14
C GLU A 13 -6.04 18.26 -31.61
N LEU A 14 -4.83 17.74 -31.52
CA LEU A 14 -3.61 18.49 -31.81
C LEU A 14 -2.69 17.69 -32.74
N VAL A 15 -2.27 18.31 -33.83
CA VAL A 15 -1.31 17.73 -34.78
C VAL A 15 -0.15 18.70 -35.00
N PHE A 16 1.03 18.30 -34.54
CA PHE A 16 2.27 19.04 -34.77
C PHE A 16 3.02 18.43 -35.96
N ALA A 17 3.04 19.15 -37.09
CA ALA A 17 3.71 18.71 -38.31
C ALA A 17 5.03 19.46 -38.56
N ARG A 18 5.96 18.82 -39.27
CA ARG A 18 7.26 19.39 -39.69
C ARG A 18 8.10 19.96 -38.52
N ILE A 19 8.05 19.30 -37.37
CA ILE A 19 8.74 19.72 -36.16
C ILE A 19 10.20 19.22 -36.08
N SER A 20 11.08 20.06 -35.53
CA SER A 20 12.45 19.70 -35.18
C SER A 20 12.51 18.85 -33.90
N PRO A 21 13.61 18.13 -33.63
CA PRO A 21 13.80 17.39 -32.38
C PRO A 21 13.68 18.27 -31.13
N GLU A 22 14.23 19.49 -31.18
CA GLU A 22 14.15 20.49 -30.11
C GLU A 22 12.70 20.92 -29.85
N GLN A 23 11.92 21.09 -30.93
CA GLN A 23 10.50 21.42 -30.82
C GLN A 23 9.69 20.27 -30.21
N LYS A 24 10.01 19.00 -30.54
CA LYS A 24 9.39 17.83 -29.88
C LYS A 24 9.62 17.84 -28.37
N LEU A 25 10.86 18.06 -27.95
CA LEU A 25 11.20 18.17 -26.53
C LEU A 25 10.44 19.32 -25.88
N ARG A 26 10.37 20.48 -26.55
CA ARG A 26 9.60 21.62 -26.04
C ARG A 26 8.13 21.28 -25.83
N ILE A 27 7.49 20.59 -26.78
CA ILE A 27 6.10 20.15 -26.64
C ILE A 27 5.96 19.31 -25.36
N VAL A 28 6.78 18.28 -25.18
CA VAL A 28 6.76 17.42 -23.98
C VAL A 28 6.90 18.24 -22.71
N SER A 29 7.89 19.15 -22.64
CA SER A 29 8.12 19.98 -21.46
C SER A 29 6.96 20.91 -21.12
N GLU A 30 6.23 21.42 -22.12
CA GLU A 30 5.10 22.33 -21.92
C GLU A 30 3.86 21.58 -21.39
N PHE A 31 3.62 20.34 -21.84
CA PHE A 31 2.62 19.47 -21.24
C PHE A 31 2.98 19.13 -19.79
N GLN A 32 4.24 18.78 -19.52
CA GLN A 32 4.70 18.46 -18.16
C GLN A 32 4.56 19.65 -17.20
N ARG A 33 4.86 20.87 -17.66
CA ARG A 33 4.71 22.11 -16.87
C ARG A 33 3.27 22.36 -16.41
N ARG A 34 2.29 21.77 -17.10
CA ARG A 34 0.85 21.87 -16.80
C ARG A 34 0.33 20.71 -15.96
N ALA A 35 1.23 19.95 -15.34
CA ALA A 35 0.93 18.77 -14.51
C ALA A 35 0.26 17.62 -15.27
N GLU A 36 0.41 17.56 -16.59
CA GLU A 36 0.00 16.40 -17.38
C GLU A 36 1.09 15.32 -17.38
N ILE A 37 0.66 14.05 -17.32
CA ILE A 37 1.55 12.90 -17.44
C ILE A 37 1.66 12.54 -18.93
N VAL A 38 2.90 12.55 -19.44
CA VAL A 38 3.19 12.47 -20.88
C VAL A 38 3.97 11.21 -21.16
N ALA A 39 3.39 10.34 -21.98
CA ALA A 39 4.09 9.22 -22.58
C ALA A 39 4.44 9.55 -24.04
N VAL A 40 5.67 9.27 -24.46
CA VAL A 40 6.14 9.50 -25.83
C VAL A 40 6.47 8.16 -26.47
N THR A 41 5.92 7.89 -27.64
CA THR A 41 6.27 6.72 -28.45
C THR A 41 7.17 7.13 -29.60
N GLY A 42 8.30 6.45 -29.80
CA GLY A 42 9.28 6.82 -30.83
C GLY A 42 10.12 5.65 -31.32
N SER A 43 10.71 5.81 -32.50
CA SER A 43 11.60 4.79 -33.09
C SER A 43 12.83 5.37 -33.79
N ARG A 44 12.93 6.71 -33.86
CA ARG A 44 13.96 7.43 -34.62
C ARG A 44 14.93 8.14 -33.68
N ALA A 45 16.16 8.41 -34.16
CA ALA A 45 17.16 9.22 -33.43
C ALA A 45 16.62 10.59 -33.01
N LYS A 46 15.76 11.18 -33.85
CA LYS A 46 15.13 12.48 -33.60
C LYS A 46 14.13 12.46 -32.44
N ASP A 47 13.66 11.29 -32.03
CA ASP A 47 12.69 11.12 -30.95
C ASP A 47 13.39 10.95 -29.60
N VAL A 48 14.69 10.61 -29.58
CA VAL A 48 15.48 10.33 -28.38
C VAL A 48 15.39 11.43 -27.32
N PRO A 49 15.53 12.74 -27.65
CA PRO A 49 15.43 13.79 -26.63
C PRO A 49 14.03 13.86 -26.00
N ALA A 50 12.98 13.62 -26.79
CA ALA A 50 11.61 13.63 -26.32
C ALA A 50 11.25 12.38 -25.52
N LEU A 51 11.75 11.21 -25.94
CA LEU A 51 11.61 9.94 -25.22
C LEU A 51 12.21 10.04 -23.82
N LYS A 52 13.42 10.60 -23.71
CA LYS A 52 14.13 10.75 -22.43
C LYS A 52 13.56 11.86 -21.54
N CYS A 53 12.93 12.87 -22.12
CA CYS A 53 12.29 13.95 -21.37
C CYS A 53 10.89 13.56 -20.86
N ALA A 54 10.22 12.61 -21.52
CA ALA A 54 8.88 12.18 -21.16
C ALA A 54 8.83 11.53 -19.77
N HIS A 55 7.64 11.48 -19.17
CA HIS A 55 7.43 10.69 -17.95
C HIS A 55 7.51 9.18 -18.23
N LEU A 56 7.23 8.78 -19.47
CA LEU A 56 7.35 7.41 -19.95
C LEU A 56 7.74 7.40 -21.44
N GLY A 57 8.94 6.95 -21.75
CA GLY A 57 9.41 6.71 -23.11
C GLY A 57 9.07 5.29 -23.57
N VAL A 58 8.33 5.15 -24.67
CA VAL A 58 7.99 3.85 -25.27
C VAL A 58 8.71 3.71 -26.60
N ALA A 59 9.70 2.82 -26.63
CA ALA A 59 10.45 2.48 -27.83
C ALA A 59 9.87 1.23 -28.50
N ILE A 60 10.18 1.06 -29.79
CA ILE A 60 9.71 -0.06 -30.61
C ILE A 60 10.92 -0.92 -30.99
N GLN A 61 10.77 -2.24 -31.01
CA GLN A 61 11.86 -3.17 -31.34
C GLN A 61 12.40 -3.02 -32.77
N SER A 62 11.61 -2.54 -33.71
CA SER A 62 12.05 -2.18 -35.08
C SER A 62 12.74 -0.81 -35.17
N GLY A 63 12.76 -0.03 -34.08
CA GLY A 63 13.44 1.26 -34.01
C GLY A 63 14.95 1.13 -33.96
N ILE A 64 15.64 2.26 -34.11
CA ILE A 64 17.10 2.31 -33.99
C ILE A 64 17.54 2.02 -32.55
N GLU A 65 18.76 1.51 -32.38
CA GLU A 65 19.32 1.13 -31.08
C GLU A 65 19.30 2.29 -30.08
N VAL A 66 19.71 3.48 -30.51
CA VAL A 66 19.70 4.71 -29.67
C VAL A 66 18.29 5.05 -29.16
N SER A 67 17.23 4.73 -29.91
CA SER A 67 15.85 4.96 -29.46
C SER A 67 15.42 3.94 -28.41
N LYS A 68 15.92 2.70 -28.49
CA LYS A 68 15.63 1.65 -27.51
C LYS A 68 16.35 1.90 -26.20
N GLU A 69 17.59 2.36 -26.25
CA GLU A 69 18.35 2.77 -25.07
C GLU A 69 17.75 3.98 -24.35
N ALA A 70 17.03 4.83 -25.09
CA ALA A 70 16.40 6.02 -24.52
C ALA A 70 14.97 5.81 -24.01
N GLY A 71 14.34 4.67 -24.30
CA GLY A 71 12.98 4.36 -23.85
C GLY A 71 12.97 3.57 -22.54
N ASP A 72 11.98 3.83 -21.69
CA ASP A 72 11.75 3.09 -20.44
C ASP A 72 11.08 1.73 -20.69
N ILE A 73 10.27 1.64 -21.76
CA ILE A 73 9.58 0.41 -22.19
C ILE A 73 9.90 0.14 -23.65
N ILE A 74 10.20 -1.12 -23.98
CA ILE A 74 10.43 -1.56 -25.36
C ILE A 74 9.32 -2.53 -25.78
N LEU A 75 8.61 -2.20 -26.85
CA LEU A 75 7.61 -3.07 -27.48
C LEU A 75 8.32 -4.11 -28.37
N LEU A 76 8.49 -5.32 -27.84
CA LEU A 76 9.18 -6.42 -28.52
C LEU A 76 8.42 -6.99 -29.73
N ASP A 77 7.10 -6.94 -29.67
CA ASP A 77 6.17 -7.43 -30.69
C ASP A 77 5.93 -6.43 -31.84
N ASN A 78 6.46 -5.22 -31.74
CA ASN A 78 6.17 -4.09 -32.63
C ASN A 78 4.69 -3.72 -32.74
N ASN A 79 3.86 -4.09 -31.75
CA ASN A 79 2.43 -3.85 -31.79
C ASN A 79 2.03 -2.71 -30.83
N PHE A 80 1.41 -1.66 -31.38
CA PHE A 80 0.91 -0.55 -30.57
C PHE A 80 -0.26 -0.92 -29.65
N SER A 81 -0.99 -2.02 -29.95
CA SER A 81 -2.05 -2.53 -29.07
C SER A 81 -1.53 -2.88 -27.67
N SER A 82 -0.24 -3.23 -27.55
CA SER A 82 0.40 -3.56 -26.28
C SER A 82 0.49 -2.36 -25.33
N ILE A 83 0.41 -1.13 -25.85
CA ILE A 83 0.28 0.10 -25.03
C ILE A 83 -1.06 0.11 -24.30
N ILE A 84 -2.14 -0.31 -24.95
CA ILE A 84 -3.48 -0.36 -24.34
C ILE A 84 -3.48 -1.35 -23.17
N GLN A 85 -2.90 -2.53 -23.37
CA GLN A 85 -2.76 -3.55 -22.32
C GLN A 85 -1.84 -3.06 -21.17
N ALA A 86 -0.78 -2.33 -21.48
CA ALA A 86 0.09 -1.73 -20.47
C ALA A 86 -0.65 -0.68 -19.62
N ILE A 87 -1.48 0.16 -20.25
CA ILE A 87 -2.33 1.13 -19.54
C ILE A 87 -3.33 0.41 -18.63
N GLU A 88 -3.98 -0.64 -19.12
CA GLU A 88 -4.91 -1.45 -18.33
C GLU A 88 -4.20 -2.05 -17.10
N THR A 89 -3.05 -2.68 -17.31
CA THR A 89 -2.25 -3.30 -16.24
C THR A 89 -1.75 -2.27 -15.22
N GLY A 90 -1.28 -1.11 -15.67
CA GLY A 90 -0.85 -0.01 -14.80
C GLY A 90 -1.99 0.55 -13.94
N ARG A 91 -3.19 0.68 -14.52
CA ARG A 91 -4.40 1.10 -13.80
C ARG A 91 -4.83 0.07 -12.76
N LEU A 92 -4.76 -1.22 -13.11
CA LEU A 92 -5.05 -2.32 -12.19
C LEU A 92 -4.07 -2.34 -11.00
N LEU A 93 -2.77 -2.24 -11.29
CA LEU A 93 -1.72 -2.22 -10.27
C LEU A 93 -1.90 -1.05 -9.29
N SER A 94 -2.21 0.15 -9.80
CA SER A 94 -2.47 1.32 -8.96
C SER A 94 -3.63 1.10 -7.97
N ASP A 95 -4.70 0.44 -8.39
CA ASP A 95 -5.83 0.12 -7.50
C ASP A 95 -5.49 -0.99 -6.51
N ASN A 96 -4.76 -2.01 -6.94
CA ASN A 96 -4.33 -3.10 -6.07
C ASN A 96 -3.32 -2.63 -5.01
N LEU A 97 -2.44 -1.69 -5.34
CA LEU A 97 -1.54 -1.05 -4.36
C LEU A 97 -2.31 -0.30 -3.26
N LYS A 98 -3.46 0.31 -3.60
CA LYS A 98 -4.34 0.93 -2.58
C LYS A 98 -4.93 -0.13 -1.65
N LYS A 99 -5.32 -1.30 -2.17
CA LYS A 99 -5.83 -2.42 -1.35
C LYS A 99 -4.74 -2.96 -0.43
N VAL A 100 -3.53 -3.17 -0.95
CA VAL A 100 -2.36 -3.59 -0.17
C VAL A 100 -2.08 -2.61 0.98
N ALA A 101 -2.16 -1.30 0.72
CA ALA A 101 -1.99 -0.31 1.77
C ALA A 101 -3.07 -0.40 2.86
N VAL A 102 -4.34 -0.57 2.49
CA VAL A 102 -5.42 -0.75 3.48
C VAL A 102 -5.24 -2.03 4.31
N TYR A 103 -4.69 -3.08 3.70
CA TYR A 103 -4.39 -4.33 4.38
C TYR A 103 -3.20 -4.19 5.36
N LEU A 104 -2.11 -3.54 4.93
CA LEU A 104 -0.85 -3.51 5.68
C LEU A 104 -0.85 -2.52 6.85
N LEU A 105 -1.44 -1.34 6.67
CA LEU A 105 -1.35 -0.24 7.66
C LEU A 105 -1.98 -0.55 9.04
N PRO A 106 -3.15 -1.23 9.14
CA PRO A 106 -3.77 -1.58 10.43
C PRO A 106 -2.88 -2.48 11.30
N GLY A 107 -2.54 -3.67 10.81
CA GLY A 107 -1.76 -4.65 11.58
C GLY A 107 -0.27 -4.34 11.63
N GLY A 108 0.31 -3.90 10.51
CA GLY A 108 1.74 -3.67 10.35
C GLY A 108 2.27 -2.42 11.04
N SER A 109 1.41 -1.48 11.45
CA SER A 109 1.84 -0.24 12.11
C SER A 109 0.98 0.12 13.31
N TRP A 110 -0.35 0.19 13.16
CA TRP A 110 -1.23 0.65 14.24
C TRP A 110 -1.27 -0.33 15.40
N SER A 111 -1.55 -1.61 15.14
CA SER A 111 -1.65 -2.62 16.20
C SER A 111 -0.32 -2.89 16.91
N GLN A 112 0.82 -2.56 16.28
CA GLN A 112 2.15 -2.75 16.85
C GLN A 112 2.63 -1.60 17.73
N ILE A 113 2.19 -0.35 17.45
CA ILE A 113 2.60 0.80 18.27
C ILE A 113 1.88 0.80 19.64
N TRP A 114 0.64 0.32 19.70
CA TRP A 114 -0.16 0.34 20.94
C TRP A 114 0.44 -0.51 22.08
N PRO A 115 0.96 -1.73 21.89
CA PRO A 115 1.69 -2.48 22.91
C PRO A 115 2.79 -1.68 23.62
N VAL A 116 3.58 -0.94 22.84
CA VAL A 116 4.65 -0.07 23.36
C VAL A 116 4.06 1.14 24.08
N PHE A 117 3.03 1.76 23.49
CA PHE A 117 2.33 2.89 24.10
C PHE A 117 1.73 2.53 25.46
N PHE A 118 1.02 1.40 25.57
CA PHE A 118 0.42 0.93 26.82
C PHE A 118 1.46 0.52 27.85
N ASN A 119 2.57 -0.10 27.43
CA ASN A 119 3.67 -0.39 28.34
C ASN A 119 4.28 0.89 28.93
N LEU A 120 4.53 1.92 28.12
CA LEU A 120 5.15 3.17 28.57
C LEU A 120 4.22 4.01 29.46
N TRP A 121 2.96 4.19 29.07
CA TRP A 121 2.03 5.09 29.75
C TRP A 121 1.26 4.42 30.89
N PHE A 122 0.92 3.13 30.75
CA PHE A 122 0.13 2.39 31.73
C PHE A 122 0.93 1.34 32.49
N GLY A 123 2.23 1.17 32.22
CA GLY A 123 3.08 0.24 32.97
C GLY A 123 2.66 -1.22 32.88
N MET A 124 1.91 -1.59 31.83
CA MET A 124 1.46 -2.97 31.61
C MET A 124 2.60 -3.84 31.06
N PRO A 125 2.61 -5.17 31.31
CA PRO A 125 3.54 -6.08 30.65
C PRO A 125 3.45 -5.92 29.13
N LEU A 126 4.60 -5.98 28.45
CA LEU A 126 4.68 -5.76 27.01
C LEU A 126 3.83 -6.80 26.26
N ALA A 127 2.73 -6.36 25.65
CA ALA A 127 1.76 -7.23 24.98
C ALA A 127 2.29 -7.86 23.69
N LEU A 128 3.23 -7.21 23.01
CA LEU A 128 3.87 -7.73 21.80
C LEU A 128 5.37 -7.42 21.83
N SER A 129 6.19 -8.48 21.76
CA SER A 129 7.65 -8.34 21.67
C SER A 129 8.08 -7.88 20.27
N ALA A 130 9.21 -7.17 20.19
CA ALA A 130 9.80 -6.74 18.93
C ALA A 130 10.12 -7.92 17.98
N LEU A 131 10.46 -9.09 18.55
CA LEU A 131 10.68 -10.31 17.76
C LEU A 131 9.38 -10.73 17.06
N TRP A 132 8.28 -10.83 17.80
CA TRP A 132 6.98 -11.23 17.25
C TRP A 132 6.43 -10.21 16.24
N ALA A 133 6.63 -8.91 16.50
CA ALA A 133 6.29 -7.86 15.55
C ALA A 133 7.08 -8.00 14.23
N THR A 134 8.38 -8.29 14.30
CA THR A 134 9.21 -8.50 13.10
C THR A 134 8.79 -9.74 12.32
N VAL A 135 8.51 -10.86 13.02
CA VAL A 135 8.02 -12.10 12.42
C VAL A 135 6.69 -11.87 11.70
N PHE A 136 5.79 -11.10 12.31
CA PHE A 136 4.51 -10.73 11.70
C PHE A 136 4.69 -9.98 10.37
N CYS A 137 5.51 -8.93 10.37
CA CYS A 137 5.76 -8.11 9.19
C CYS A 137 6.44 -8.91 8.06
N MET A 138 7.40 -9.78 8.39
CA MET A 138 8.17 -10.51 7.38
C MET A 138 7.43 -11.71 6.81
N LEU A 139 6.62 -12.40 7.61
CA LEU A 139 5.95 -13.63 7.19
C LEU A 139 4.51 -13.37 6.76
N ASN A 140 3.66 -12.91 7.68
CA ASN A 140 2.22 -12.80 7.43
C ASN A 140 1.92 -11.70 6.41
N ASP A 141 2.45 -10.51 6.64
CA ASP A 141 2.12 -9.34 5.82
C ASP A 141 2.67 -9.44 4.39
N VAL A 142 3.88 -9.97 4.21
CA VAL A 142 4.47 -10.18 2.88
C VAL A 142 3.65 -11.18 2.06
N VAL A 143 3.32 -12.34 2.65
CA VAL A 143 2.58 -13.39 1.92
C VAL A 143 1.20 -12.91 1.51
N MET A 144 0.46 -12.26 2.41
CA MET A 144 -0.90 -11.81 2.11
C MET A 144 -0.92 -10.60 1.18
N SER A 145 0.02 -9.66 1.29
CA SER A 145 0.10 -8.51 0.38
C SER A 145 0.40 -8.93 -1.06
N LEU A 146 1.23 -9.96 -1.27
CA LEU A 146 1.45 -10.57 -2.58
C LEU A 146 0.20 -11.22 -3.16
N ALA A 147 -0.69 -11.76 -2.33
CA ALA A 147 -1.97 -12.27 -2.83
C ALA A 147 -2.93 -11.14 -3.22
N VAL A 148 -2.97 -10.04 -2.46
CA VAL A 148 -3.81 -8.87 -2.78
C VAL A 148 -3.35 -8.17 -4.06
N ILE A 149 -2.05 -8.14 -4.36
CA ILE A 149 -1.55 -7.44 -5.55
C ILE A 149 -1.99 -8.09 -6.86
N THR A 150 -2.24 -9.40 -6.84
CA THR A 150 -2.69 -10.19 -8.00
C THR A 150 -4.19 -10.15 -8.25
N GLU A 151 -4.92 -9.29 -7.53
CA GLU A 151 -6.37 -9.17 -7.69
C GLU A 151 -6.81 -8.70 -9.07
N LYS A 152 -7.98 -9.18 -9.49
CA LYS A 152 -8.60 -8.81 -10.76
C LYS A 152 -9.30 -7.45 -10.68
N PRO A 153 -9.54 -6.80 -11.83
CA PRO A 153 -10.28 -5.53 -11.86
C PRO A 153 -11.73 -5.72 -11.43
N GLU A 154 -12.19 -4.92 -10.46
CA GLU A 154 -13.57 -4.97 -9.93
C GLU A 154 -14.61 -4.30 -10.84
N ARG A 155 -14.16 -3.39 -11.71
CA ARG A 155 -14.98 -2.56 -12.59
C ARG A 155 -14.23 -2.35 -13.90
N ASP A 156 -14.92 -1.85 -14.91
CA ASP A 156 -14.28 -1.44 -16.16
C ASP A 156 -13.29 -0.28 -15.88
N ILE A 157 -12.00 -0.64 -15.79
CA ILE A 157 -10.90 0.28 -15.49
C ILE A 157 -10.47 1.10 -16.70
N MET A 158 -10.92 0.74 -17.92
CA MET A 158 -10.56 1.44 -19.14
C MET A 158 -11.52 2.57 -19.47
N SER A 159 -12.78 2.47 -19.04
CA SER A 159 -13.80 3.51 -19.25
C SER A 159 -13.64 4.75 -18.34
N ARG A 160 -12.91 4.65 -17.24
CA ARG A 160 -12.65 5.80 -16.35
C ARG A 160 -11.60 6.78 -16.92
N PRO A 161 -11.72 8.09 -16.64
CA PRO A 161 -10.70 9.07 -17.00
C PRO A 161 -9.38 8.80 -16.25
N PRO A 162 -8.24 9.28 -16.77
CA PRO A 162 -6.95 9.18 -16.09
C PRO A 162 -6.96 9.90 -14.74
N SER A 163 -6.16 9.38 -13.81
CA SER A 163 -5.97 9.95 -12.48
C SER A 163 -5.36 11.34 -12.56
N ILE A 164 -5.90 12.32 -11.84
CA ILE A 164 -5.39 13.69 -11.89
C ILE A 164 -4.21 13.81 -10.93
N HIS A 165 -3.05 14.23 -11.46
CA HIS A 165 -1.86 14.44 -10.65
C HIS A 165 -2.12 15.51 -9.57
N GLY A 166 -1.74 15.22 -8.32
CA GLY A 166 -1.93 16.11 -7.16
C GLY A 166 -3.30 16.06 -6.48
N LYS A 167 -4.34 15.48 -7.10
CA LYS A 167 -5.64 15.22 -6.42
C LYS A 167 -5.76 13.78 -5.97
N ASP A 168 -5.49 12.86 -6.88
CA ASP A 168 -5.69 11.43 -6.68
C ASP A 168 -4.41 10.77 -6.15
N HIS A 169 -4.14 10.95 -4.86
CA HIS A 169 -3.03 10.28 -4.21
C HIS A 169 -3.33 8.78 -4.02
N LEU A 170 -2.27 7.96 -4.04
CA LEU A 170 -2.38 6.54 -3.71
C LEU A 170 -2.97 6.37 -2.29
N LEU A 171 -2.43 7.10 -1.32
CA LEU A 171 -2.90 7.13 0.06
C LEU A 171 -3.75 8.37 0.31
N ASN A 172 -5.06 8.23 0.13
CA ASN A 172 -6.00 9.29 0.48
C ASN A 172 -6.25 9.34 1.99
N MET A 173 -6.47 10.53 2.55
CA MET A 173 -6.79 10.68 3.98
C MET A 173 -8.02 9.87 4.40
N LYS A 174 -9.04 9.76 3.54
CA LYS A 174 -10.21 8.89 3.78
C LYS A 174 -9.81 7.41 3.94
N LEU A 175 -8.84 6.96 3.15
CA LEU A 175 -8.31 5.60 3.20
C LEU A 175 -7.51 5.38 4.48
N LEU A 176 -6.64 6.34 4.84
CA LEU A 176 -5.85 6.29 6.07
C LEU A 176 -6.74 6.29 7.32
N ILE A 177 -7.76 7.15 7.37
CA ILE A 177 -8.74 7.18 8.47
C ILE A 177 -9.46 5.83 8.60
N HIS A 178 -9.90 5.25 7.48
CA HIS A 178 -10.55 3.95 7.51
C HIS A 178 -9.60 2.83 7.97
N ALA A 179 -8.37 2.79 7.44
CA ALA A 179 -7.39 1.78 7.83
C ALA A 179 -6.99 1.91 9.31
N TYR A 180 -6.62 3.11 9.77
CA TYR A 180 -6.14 3.31 11.13
C TYR A 180 -7.25 3.36 12.17
N LEU A 181 -8.24 4.23 11.98
CA LEU A 181 -9.22 4.51 13.02
C LEU A 181 -10.35 3.49 13.08
N PHE A 182 -10.66 2.81 11.98
CA PHE A 182 -11.71 1.79 11.97
C PHE A 182 -11.11 0.39 12.10
N VAL A 183 -10.41 -0.08 11.07
CA VAL A 183 -9.87 -1.46 11.05
C VAL A 183 -8.79 -1.65 12.12
N GLY A 184 -7.83 -0.73 12.21
CA GLY A 184 -6.73 -0.82 13.15
C GLY A 184 -7.17 -0.77 14.61
N ASN A 185 -8.16 0.05 14.95
CA ASN A 185 -8.70 0.07 16.31
C ASN A 185 -9.46 -1.22 16.66
N LEU A 186 -10.22 -1.79 15.73
CA LEU A 186 -10.90 -3.06 15.95
C LEU A 186 -9.90 -4.21 16.18
N GLU A 187 -8.84 -4.25 15.37
CA GLU A 187 -7.76 -5.23 15.51
C GLU A 187 -7.05 -5.08 16.86
N CYS A 188 -6.59 -3.86 17.16
CA CYS A 188 -5.90 -3.54 18.40
C CYS A 188 -6.77 -3.87 19.62
N PHE A 189 -8.03 -3.44 19.63
CA PHE A 189 -8.94 -3.70 20.74
C PHE A 189 -9.16 -5.21 20.95
N THR A 190 -9.33 -5.97 19.86
CA THR A 190 -9.52 -7.42 19.93
C THR A 190 -8.26 -8.11 20.47
N ALA A 191 -7.08 -7.74 19.97
CA ALA A 191 -5.82 -8.33 20.42
C ALA A 191 -5.52 -8.01 21.90
N PHE A 192 -5.73 -6.76 22.33
CA PHE A 192 -5.60 -6.37 23.74
C PHE A 192 -6.64 -7.04 24.63
N PHE A 193 -7.87 -7.21 24.15
CA PHE A 193 -8.90 -7.93 24.88
C PHE A 193 -8.48 -9.38 25.14
N CYS A 194 -8.01 -10.10 24.12
CA CYS A 194 -7.50 -11.47 24.27
C CYS A 194 -6.30 -11.54 25.24
N PHE A 195 -5.38 -10.58 25.16
CA PHE A 195 -4.26 -10.49 26.09
C PHE A 195 -4.71 -10.30 27.54
N CYS A 196 -5.62 -9.35 27.81
CA CYS A 196 -6.12 -9.10 29.16
C CYS A 196 -6.97 -10.27 29.67
N TYR A 197 -7.76 -10.90 28.80
CA TYR A 197 -8.56 -12.06 29.13
C TYR A 197 -7.69 -13.24 29.59
N TYR A 198 -6.57 -13.51 28.91
CA TYR A 198 -5.62 -14.54 29.33
C TYR A 198 -5.10 -14.30 30.75
N TRP A 199 -4.75 -13.06 31.11
CA TRP A 199 -4.30 -12.75 32.48
C TRP A 199 -5.39 -12.97 33.54
N ILE A 200 -6.62 -12.56 33.24
CA ILE A 200 -7.77 -12.73 34.14
C ILE A 200 -8.11 -14.21 34.36
N ASP A 201 -8.07 -15.02 33.29
CA ASP A 201 -8.34 -16.46 33.36
C ASP A 201 -7.28 -17.19 34.21
N ASN A 202 -6.04 -16.74 34.18
CA ASN A 202 -4.96 -17.23 35.05
C ASN A 202 -4.97 -16.58 36.46
N GLY A 203 -6.08 -15.98 36.89
CA GLY A 203 -6.26 -15.49 38.25
C GLY A 203 -5.50 -14.19 38.58
N VAL A 204 -4.96 -13.49 37.58
CA VAL A 204 -4.35 -12.17 37.76
C VAL A 204 -5.36 -11.09 37.36
N PRO A 205 -5.96 -10.36 38.31
CA PRO A 205 -6.97 -9.36 37.98
C PRO A 205 -6.33 -8.18 37.25
N PHE A 206 -7.12 -7.51 36.39
CA PHE A 206 -6.68 -6.39 35.54
C PHE A 206 -5.91 -5.30 36.31
N TYR A 207 -6.36 -4.95 37.51
CA TYR A 207 -5.70 -3.94 38.36
C TYR A 207 -4.27 -4.33 38.79
N SER A 208 -3.95 -5.62 38.88
CA SER A 208 -2.65 -6.06 39.40
C SER A 208 -1.49 -5.92 38.41
N PHE A 209 -1.78 -5.86 37.11
CA PHE A 209 -0.76 -5.67 36.06
C PHE A 209 -0.82 -4.31 35.38
N VAL A 210 -1.80 -3.47 35.72
CA VAL A 210 -1.92 -2.08 35.22
C VAL A 210 -1.29 -1.13 36.25
N PHE A 211 -0.49 -0.18 35.78
CA PHE A 211 0.32 0.76 36.56
C PHE A 211 1.41 0.13 37.44
N THR A 212 1.75 -1.12 37.20
CA THR A 212 2.74 -1.84 38.01
C THR A 212 4.18 -1.61 37.52
N TYR A 213 4.38 -1.27 36.24
CA TYR A 213 5.70 -1.04 35.62
C TYR A 213 6.68 -2.18 35.95
N GLU A 214 7.92 -1.85 36.32
CA GLU A 214 8.95 -2.82 36.74
C GLU A 214 8.63 -3.51 38.08
N LYS A 215 7.63 -3.03 38.84
CA LYS A 215 7.22 -3.62 40.12
C LYS A 215 6.30 -4.83 39.97
N PHE A 216 5.98 -5.24 38.74
CA PHE A 216 5.13 -6.38 38.46
C PHE A 216 5.78 -7.67 38.98
N GLY A 217 5.17 -8.28 40.01
CA GLY A 217 5.68 -9.50 40.66
C GLY A 217 6.61 -9.28 41.86
N LEU A 218 7.04 -8.04 42.16
CA LEU A 218 7.97 -7.76 43.27
C LEU A 218 7.28 -7.53 44.63
N ASN A 219 6.00 -7.12 44.64
CA ASN A 219 5.29 -6.71 45.87
C ASN A 219 4.40 -7.81 46.49
N GLY A 220 4.52 -9.08 46.07
CA GLY A 220 3.65 -10.17 46.54
C GLY A 220 2.16 -10.00 46.15
N THR A 221 1.88 -9.14 45.17
CA THR A 221 0.52 -8.85 44.66
C THR A 221 -0.03 -9.95 43.75
N THR A 222 0.80 -10.91 43.36
CA THR A 222 0.43 -12.09 42.58
C THR A 222 0.96 -13.35 43.28
N PRO A 223 0.24 -14.47 43.23
CA PRO A 223 0.66 -15.72 43.88
C PRO A 223 1.79 -16.47 43.15
N TYR A 224 2.44 -15.83 42.17
CA TYR A 224 3.35 -16.46 41.21
C TYR A 224 4.80 -15.99 41.39
N THR A 225 5.75 -16.91 41.20
CA THR A 225 7.19 -16.60 41.17
C THR A 225 7.55 -15.81 39.90
N MET A 226 8.65 -15.05 39.93
CA MET A 226 9.14 -14.26 38.78
C MET A 226 9.32 -15.10 37.50
N ASP A 227 9.88 -16.32 37.61
CA ASP A 227 10.06 -17.23 36.46
C ASP A 227 8.72 -17.67 35.86
N GLN A 228 7.69 -17.87 36.70
CA GLN A 228 6.35 -18.24 36.26
C GLN A 228 5.68 -17.05 35.54
N LEU A 229 5.83 -15.83 36.07
CA LEU A 229 5.30 -14.62 35.45
C LEU A 229 5.95 -14.34 34.08
N GLN A 230 7.24 -14.61 33.94
CA GLN A 230 7.93 -14.49 32.65
C GLN A 230 7.40 -15.50 31.62
N SER A 231 7.19 -16.75 32.04
CA SER A 231 6.58 -17.78 31.18
C SER A 231 5.15 -17.38 30.77
N MET A 232 4.33 -16.92 31.71
CA MET A 232 2.98 -16.43 31.43
C MET A 232 2.98 -15.21 30.50
N THR A 233 3.94 -14.31 30.65
CA THR A 233 4.10 -13.15 29.75
C THR A 233 4.40 -13.59 28.33
N ASN A 234 5.28 -14.58 28.15
CA ASN A 234 5.58 -15.13 26.83
C ASN A 234 4.34 -15.76 26.17
N VAL A 235 3.54 -16.50 26.94
CA VAL A 235 2.27 -17.08 26.45
C VAL A 235 1.27 -15.97 26.10
N ALA A 236 1.13 -14.95 26.94
CA ALA A 236 0.25 -13.82 26.69
C ALA A 236 0.64 -13.06 25.40
N GLN A 237 1.94 -12.89 25.15
CA GLN A 237 2.45 -12.32 23.89
C GLN A 237 2.09 -13.18 22.68
N SER A 238 2.17 -14.51 22.80
CA SER A 238 1.74 -15.43 21.75
C SER A 238 0.22 -15.35 21.51
N VAL A 239 -0.59 -15.18 22.55
CA VAL A 239 -2.05 -14.99 22.42
C VAL A 239 -2.38 -13.70 21.66
N TYR A 240 -1.68 -12.60 21.97
CA TYR A 240 -1.82 -11.33 21.24
C TYR A 240 -1.46 -11.50 19.76
N TYR A 241 -0.29 -12.12 19.49
CA TYR A 241 0.18 -12.41 18.13
C TYR A 241 -0.82 -13.26 17.33
N CYS A 242 -1.30 -14.38 17.90
CA CYS A 242 -2.27 -15.25 17.23
C CYS A 242 -3.60 -14.52 16.95
N SER A 243 -4.05 -13.66 17.88
CA SER A 243 -5.28 -12.87 17.70
C SER A 243 -5.14 -11.87 16.56
N MET A 244 -3.99 -11.20 16.44
CA MET A 244 -3.67 -10.34 15.29
C MET A 244 -3.65 -11.12 13.98
N CYS A 245 -2.95 -12.25 13.92
CA CYS A 245 -2.89 -13.09 12.71
C CYS A 245 -4.29 -13.51 12.24
N LEU A 246 -5.15 -13.92 13.18
CA LEU A 246 -6.53 -14.30 12.88
C LEU A 246 -7.34 -13.10 12.35
N PHE A 247 -7.23 -11.94 12.99
CA PHE A 247 -7.93 -10.74 12.55
C PHE A 247 -7.48 -10.31 11.16
N GLN A 248 -6.17 -10.33 10.90
CA GLN A 248 -5.64 -9.99 9.58
C GLN A 248 -6.09 -10.97 8.50
N PHE A 249 -6.25 -12.25 8.82
CA PHE A 249 -6.81 -13.21 7.87
C PHE A 249 -8.23 -12.81 7.43
N PHE A 250 -9.07 -12.31 8.33
CA PHE A 250 -10.39 -11.78 7.97
C PHE A 250 -10.31 -10.44 7.25
N ASN A 251 -9.42 -9.55 7.68
CA ASN A 251 -9.19 -8.27 7.02
C ASN A 251 -8.69 -8.44 5.58
N PHE A 252 -7.89 -9.48 5.31
CA PHE A 252 -7.49 -9.86 3.96
C PHE A 252 -8.73 -10.06 3.07
N PHE A 253 -9.69 -10.89 3.46
CA PHE A 253 -10.92 -11.08 2.66
C PHE A 253 -11.75 -9.79 2.53
N ALA A 254 -11.80 -8.96 3.56
CA ALA A 254 -12.52 -7.69 3.51
C ALA A 254 -11.87 -6.67 2.57
N THR A 255 -10.54 -6.69 2.44
CA THR A 255 -9.78 -5.70 1.64
C THR A 255 -9.60 -6.09 0.17
N ARG A 256 -9.92 -7.33 -0.20
CA ARG A 256 -9.90 -7.81 -1.60
C ARG A 256 -10.83 -7.02 -2.52
N THR A 257 -11.98 -6.60 -2.01
CA THR A 257 -12.99 -5.86 -2.78
C THR A 257 -13.25 -4.49 -2.15
N ARG A 258 -13.19 -3.41 -2.94
CA ARG A 258 -13.51 -2.05 -2.48
C ARG A 258 -14.93 -1.62 -2.78
N TYR A 259 -15.51 -2.13 -3.86
CA TYR A 259 -16.82 -1.69 -4.34
C TYR A 259 -17.80 -2.83 -4.52
N THR A 260 -17.34 -3.99 -4.96
CA THR A 260 -18.17 -5.17 -5.18
C THR A 260 -18.31 -5.97 -3.89
N SER A 261 -19.40 -6.73 -3.78
CA SER A 261 -19.53 -7.70 -2.70
C SER A 261 -18.65 -8.92 -2.97
N ILE A 262 -18.14 -9.55 -1.91
CA ILE A 262 -17.40 -10.82 -1.95
C ILE A 262 -18.23 -11.94 -2.62
N LEU A 263 -19.56 -11.86 -2.61
CA LEU A 263 -20.40 -12.85 -3.29
C LEU A 263 -20.46 -12.65 -4.82
N GLN A 264 -20.23 -11.42 -5.28
CA GLN A 264 -20.23 -11.08 -6.71
C GLN A 264 -18.82 -11.21 -7.31
N HIS A 265 -17.80 -10.89 -6.52
CA HIS A 265 -16.40 -11.10 -6.88
C HIS A 265 -15.93 -12.39 -6.21
N ASN A 266 -15.89 -13.48 -6.97
CA ASN A 266 -15.61 -14.79 -6.39
C ASN A 266 -14.28 -14.79 -5.60
N PRO A 267 -14.27 -15.30 -4.36
CA PRO A 267 -13.08 -15.30 -3.51
C PRO A 267 -12.06 -16.40 -3.87
N PHE A 268 -12.34 -17.31 -4.81
CA PHE A 268 -11.47 -18.45 -5.11
C PHE A 268 -10.68 -18.34 -6.42
N TRP A 269 -10.79 -17.24 -7.17
CA TRP A 269 -10.02 -17.01 -8.40
C TRP A 269 -9.73 -15.55 -8.71
#